data_AF-A0A4R9ES98-F1
#
_entry.id   AF-A0A4R9ES98-F1
#
_cell.length_a   1.000
_cell.length_b   1.000
_cell.length_c   1.000
_cell.angle_alpha   90.00
_cell.angle_beta   90.00
_cell.angle_gamma   90.00
#
_symmetry.space_group_name_H-M   'P 1'
#
loop_
_entity.id
_entity.type
_entity.pdbx_description
1 polymer ?
#
loop_
_entity_poly.entity_id
_entity_poly.type
_entity_poly.pdbx_seq_one_letter_code
_entity_poly.pdbx_strand_id
1 'polypeptide(L)' 'MNRGQARTLSNQADHYNAEQARAAEKGPMHLITFWTNVCRKLAKDALEKGDPSLAEAYAAHCHDFYQRHTQSP' A
#
# COMPACT_ATOMS: atom_id res chain seq x y z
N MET A 1 10.35 12.80 -16.92
CA MET A 1 10.15 11.35 -16.69
C MET A 1 10.77 10.59 -17.86
N ASN A 2 11.75 9.70 -17.63
CA ASN A 2 12.39 8.95 -18.72
C ASN A 2 11.59 7.67 -19.04
N ARG A 3 11.55 7.23 -20.31
CA ARG A 3 10.73 6.09 -20.80
C ARG A 3 10.98 4.79 -20.02
N GLY A 4 12.20 4.60 -19.49
CA GLY A 4 12.55 3.45 -18.65
C GLY A 4 11.81 3.44 -17.30
N GLN A 5 11.69 4.59 -16.63
CA GLN A 5 11.01 4.70 -15.33
C GLN A 5 9.49 4.50 -15.47
N ALA A 6 8.89 5.03 -16.54
CA ALA A 6 7.47 4.84 -16.82
C ALA A 6 7.13 3.35 -17.03
N ARG A 7 8.01 2.60 -17.72
CA ARG A 7 7.83 1.16 -17.94
C ARG A 7 7.98 0.35 -16.65
N THR A 8 8.92 0.71 -15.78
CA THR A 8 9.08 0.06 -14.47
C THR A 8 7.86 0.26 -13.58
N LEU A 9 7.30 1.47 -13.54
CA LEU A 9 6.08 1.75 -12.77
C LEU A 9 4.87 1.01 -13.33
N SER A 10 4.73 0.94 -14.66
CA SER A 10 3.67 0.15 -15.32
C SER A 10 3.76 -1.33 -14.95
N ASN A 11 4.96 -1.94 -15.06
CA ASN A 11 5.15 -3.35 -14.74
C ASN A 11 4.85 -3.64 -13.26
N GLN A 12 5.19 -2.71 -12.36
CA GLN A 12 4.89 -2.85 -10.94
C GLN A 12 3.40 -2.75 -10.65
N ALA A 13 2.69 -1.85 -11.34
CA ALA A 13 1.23 -1.74 -11.26
C ALA A 13 0.55 -3.02 -11.78
N ASP A 14 0.99 -3.56 -12.92
CA ASP A 14 0.45 -4.81 -13.48
C ASP A 14 0.66 -6.00 -12.53
N HIS A 15 1.84 -6.08 -11.90
CA HIS A 15 2.13 -7.10 -10.89
C HIS A 15 1.20 -6.99 -9.69
N TYR A 16 1.04 -5.80 -9.10
CA TYR A 16 0.12 -5.63 -7.96
C TYR A 16 -1.34 -5.86 -8.34
N ASN A 17 -1.74 -5.50 -9.57
CA ASN A 17 -3.08 -5.75 -10.08
C ASN A 17 -3.39 -7.24 -10.20
N ALA A 18 -2.45 -8.04 -10.69
CA ALA A 18 -2.60 -9.49 -10.75
C ALA A 18 -2.66 -10.13 -9.35
N GLU A 19 -1.78 -9.70 -8.43
CA GLU A 19 -1.72 -10.26 -7.09
C GLU A 19 -2.91 -9.86 -6.21
N GLN A 20 -3.47 -8.65 -6.35
CA GLN A 20 -4.71 -8.28 -5.65
C GLN A 20 -5.89 -9.15 -6.09
N ALA A 21 -5.99 -9.52 -7.37
CA ALA A 21 -7.08 -10.34 -7.90
C ALA A 21 -7.03 -11.74 -7.27
N ARG A 22 -5.83 -12.34 -7.21
CA ARG A 22 -5.58 -13.62 -6.53
C ARG A 22 -5.84 -13.55 -5.03
N ALA A 23 -5.53 -12.42 -4.39
CA ALA A 23 -5.82 -12.22 -2.97
C ALA A 23 -7.33 -12.10 -2.72
N ALA A 24 -8.06 -11.40 -3.60
CA ALA A 24 -9.51 -11.25 -3.53
C ALA A 24 -10.24 -12.59 -3.68
N GLU A 25 -9.78 -13.48 -4.58
CA GLU A 25 -10.31 -14.84 -4.73
C GLU A 25 -10.19 -15.70 -3.46
N LYS A 26 -9.18 -15.43 -2.63
CA LYS A 26 -8.96 -16.14 -1.35
C LYS A 26 -9.76 -15.54 -0.19
N GLY A 27 -10.41 -14.39 -0.40
CA GLY A 27 -11.33 -13.76 0.54
C GLY A 27 -10.79 -12.51 1.24
N PRO A 28 -11.64 -11.85 2.06
CA PRO A 28 -11.38 -10.49 2.55
C PRO A 28 -10.10 -10.33 3.35
N MET A 29 -9.77 -11.30 4.22
CA MET A 29 -8.54 -11.23 5.03
C MET A 29 -7.27 -11.30 4.17
N HIS A 30 -7.27 -12.09 3.09
CA HIS A 30 -6.14 -12.15 2.18
C HIS A 30 -5.95 -10.84 1.43
N LEU A 31 -7.04 -10.20 1.00
CA LEU A 31 -7.00 -8.88 0.36
C LEU A 31 -6.48 -7.80 1.31
N ILE A 32 -6.93 -7.79 2.58
CA ILE A 32 -6.43 -6.87 3.61
C ILE A 32 -4.93 -7.08 3.85
N THR A 33 -4.49 -8.34 3.99
CA THR A 33 -3.07 -8.67 4.18
C THR A 33 -2.23 -8.21 2.98
N PHE A 34 -2.70 -8.45 1.76
CA PHE A 34 -2.01 -8.02 0.54
C PHE A 34 -1.76 -6.50 0.55
N TRP A 35 -2.82 -5.70 0.71
CA TRP A 35 -2.69 -4.24 0.67
C TRP A 35 -1.88 -3.68 1.83
N THR A 36 -2.02 -4.27 3.02
CA THR A 36 -1.19 -3.91 4.19
C THR A 36 0.29 -4.12 3.89
N ASN A 37 0.66 -5.22 3.25
CA ASN A 37 2.05 -5.53 2.92
C ASN A 37 2.59 -4.60 1.82
N VAL A 38 1.79 -4.31 0.79
CA VAL A 38 2.17 -3.38 -0.29
C VAL A 38 2.41 -1.98 0.27
N CYS A 39 1.48 -1.42 1.06
CA CYS A 39 1.63 -0.10 1.65
C CYS A 39 2.85 -0.01 2.58
N ARG A 40 3.07 -1.04 3.41
CA ARG A 40 4.25 -1.11 4.29
C ARG A 40 5.56 -1.12 3.50
N LYS A 41 5.61 -1.85 2.38
CA LYS A 41 6.77 -1.85 1.49
C LYS A 41 7.02 -0.46 0.89
N LEU A 42 5.99 0.17 0.34
CA LEU A 42 6.12 1.50 -0.27
C LEU A 42 6.59 2.57 0.74
N ALA A 43 6.02 2.55 1.95
CA ALA A 43 6.45 3.43 3.03
C ALA A 43 7.91 3.19 3.44
N LYS A 44 8.33 1.92 3.56
CA LYS A 44 9.72 1.55 3.84
C LYS A 44 10.67 2.04 2.74
N ASP A 45 10.35 1.77 1.48
CA ASP A 45 11.18 2.15 0.33
C ASP A 45 11.32 3.68 0.21
N ALA A 46 10.32 4.45 0.65
CA ALA A 46 10.38 5.92 0.71
C ALA A 46 11.25 6.42 1.86
N LEU A 47 11.09 5.82 3.06
CA LEU A 47 11.92 6.13 4.23
C LEU A 47 13.41 5.88 3.95
N GLU A 48 13.75 4.76 3.30
CA GLU A 48 15.13 4.44 2.91
C GLU A 48 15.72 5.45 1.90
N LYS A 49 14.86 6.19 1.18
CA LYS A 49 15.25 7.29 0.29
C LYS A 49 15.26 8.66 0.97
N GLY A 50 14.98 8.71 2.28
CA GLY A 50 14.92 9.95 3.06
C GLY A 50 13.60 10.71 2.94
N ASP A 51 12.54 10.09 2.43
CA ASP A 51 11.19 10.68 2.34
C ASP A 51 10.24 10.00 3.34
N PRO A 52 9.96 10.62 4.50
CA PRO A 52 9.06 10.06 5.50
C PRO A 52 7.57 10.23 5.17
N SER A 53 7.22 11.06 4.16
CA SER A 53 5.84 11.48 3.93
C SER A 53 4.88 10.32 3.68
N LEU A 54 5.33 9.27 2.97
CA LEU A 54 4.51 8.09 2.71
C LEU A 54 4.25 7.26 3.98
N ALA A 55 5.23 7.18 4.89
CA ALA A 55 5.07 6.45 6.14
C ALA A 55 4.12 7.19 7.08
N GLU A 56 4.22 8.51 7.15
CA GLU A 56 3.32 9.37 7.92
C GLU A 56 1.88 9.29 7.38
N ALA A 57 1.69 9.38 6.07
CA ALA A 57 0.37 9.25 5.44
C ALA A 57 -0.27 7.88 5.71
N TYR A 58 0.52 6.80 5.62
CA TYR A 58 0.02 5.46 5.90
C TYR A 58 -0.35 5.28 7.38
N ALA A 59 0.49 5.79 8.30
CA ALA A 59 0.20 5.75 9.73
C ALA A 59 -1.08 6.54 10.08
N ALA A 60 -1.25 7.73 9.50
CA ALA A 60 -2.45 8.54 9.67
C ALA A 60 -3.71 7.79 9.18
N HIS A 61 -3.65 7.16 8.01
CA HIS A 61 -4.77 6.36 7.50
C HIS A 61 -5.17 5.21 8.43
N CYS A 62 -4.21 4.47 8.98
CA CYS A 62 -4.47 3.42 9.96
C CYS A 62 -5.06 3.98 11.27
N HIS A 63 -4.55 5.12 11.74
CA HIS A 63 -5.05 5.79 12.93
C HIS A 63 -6.50 6.24 12.74
N ASP A 64 -6.82 6.89 11.62
CA ASP A 64 -8.17 7.30 11.25
C ASP A 64 -9.14 6.11 11.23
N PHE A 65 -8.73 4.99 10.63
CA PHE A 65 -9.54 3.77 10.61
C PHE A 65 -9.79 3.27 12.04
N TYR A 66 -8.74 3.19 12.86
CA TYR A 66 -8.86 2.79 14.27
C TYR A 66 -9.80 3.72 15.03
N GLN A 67 -9.63 5.04 14.94
CA GLN A 67 -10.48 6.01 15.62
C GLN A 67 -11.94 5.85 15.21
N ARG A 68 -12.25 5.87 13.91
CA ARG A 68 -13.64 5.78 13.41
C ARG A 68 -14.36 4.51 13.86
N HIS A 69 -13.64 3.42 14.11
CA HIS A 69 -14.23 2.11 14.41
C HIS A 69 -14.06 1.63 15.86
N THR A 70 -13.29 2.33 16.69
CA THR A 70 -13.11 1.98 18.11
C THR A 70 -13.38 3.13 19.07
N GLN A 71 -13.39 4.35 18.54
CA GLN A 71 -13.63 5.59 19.26
C GLN A 71 -14.78 6.33 18.55
N SER A 72 -16.02 5.86 18.74
CA SER A 72 -17.16 6.77 18.50
C SER A 72 -17.19 7.86 19.58
N PRO A 73 -17.72 9.07 19.28
CA PRO A 73 -17.77 10.19 20.21
C PRO A 73 -18.42 9.85 21.56
#